data_AF-A0A432GD24-F1
#
_entry.id   AF-A0A432GD24-F1
#
_cell.length_a   1.000
_cell.length_b   1.000
_cell.length_c   1.000
_cell.angle_alpha   90.00
_cell.angle_beta   90.00
_cell.angle_gamma   90.00
#
_symmetry.space_group_name_H-M   'P 1'
#
loop_
_entity.id
_entity.type
_entity.pdbx_description
1 polymer ?
#
loop_
_entity_poly.entity_id
_entity_poly.type
_entity_poly.pdbx_seq_one_letter_code
_entity_poly.pdbx_strand_id
1 'polypeptide(L)'
;MAISALSGRIIEAWGDWTPTFGEHTVTATLSDVKLHKIGECTENVGAKSTVAEDVIIVDIDTDDDGIGNIEDTDDDNDGISDEDEIEACTDPLTFTKTSENEEETGEEREEDNDESSADIEEAWALALYVPRRRARKIS
;
A
#
# COMPACT_ATOMS: atom_id res chain seq x y z
N MET A 1 -10.91 8.74 -34.53
CA MET A 1 -12.36 8.52 -34.59
C MET A 1 -13.01 9.83 -35.02
N ALA A 2 -13.95 9.83 -35.97
CA ALA A 2 -14.66 11.05 -36.37
C ALA A 2 -16.08 10.99 -35.80
N ILE A 3 -16.44 11.96 -34.98
CA ILE A 3 -17.73 12.03 -34.29
C ILE A 3 -18.41 13.32 -34.74
N SER A 4 -19.63 13.24 -35.30
CA SER A 4 -20.38 14.41 -35.79
C SER A 4 -21.86 14.36 -35.39
N ALA A 5 -22.43 15.53 -35.07
CA ALA A 5 -23.81 15.68 -34.62
C ALA A 5 -24.61 16.55 -35.60
N LEU A 6 -25.92 16.36 -35.57
CA LEU A 6 -26.84 17.34 -36.15
C LEU A 6 -26.73 18.68 -35.39
N SER A 7 -26.89 19.78 -36.13
CA SER A 7 -26.81 21.14 -35.58
C SER A 7 -27.69 21.30 -34.32
N GLY A 8 -27.12 21.90 -33.26
CA GLY A 8 -27.79 22.12 -31.99
C GLY A 8 -27.82 20.92 -31.04
N ARG A 9 -27.11 19.83 -31.34
CA ARG A 9 -26.96 18.67 -30.45
C ARG A 9 -25.54 18.52 -29.95
N ILE A 10 -25.40 18.10 -28.70
CA ILE A 10 -24.14 17.67 -28.09
C ILE A 10 -23.91 16.20 -28.47
N ILE A 11 -22.66 15.83 -28.71
CA ILE A 11 -22.25 14.43 -28.74
C ILE A 11 -21.38 14.19 -27.53
N GLU A 12 -21.67 13.11 -26.83
CA GLU A 12 -20.84 12.59 -25.77
C GLU A 12 -20.11 11.37 -26.31
N ALA A 13 -18.82 11.27 -26.01
CA ALA A 13 -17.99 10.14 -26.37
C ALA A 13 -17.28 9.66 -25.12
N TRP A 14 -17.24 8.35 -24.94
CA TRP A 14 -16.56 7.70 -23.82
C TRP A 14 -15.35 6.96 -24.36
N GLY A 15 -14.25 7.03 -23.63
CA GLY A 15 -13.03 6.28 -23.91
C GLY A 15 -12.53 5.66 -22.62
N ASP A 16 -12.22 4.36 -22.67
CA ASP A 16 -11.57 3.69 -21.56
C ASP A 16 -10.13 4.19 -21.46
N TRP A 17 -9.70 4.50 -20.24
CA TRP A 17 -8.34 4.91 -19.95
C TRP A 17 -7.81 4.08 -18.79
N THR A 18 -6.61 3.52 -18.96
CA THR A 18 -5.85 2.83 -17.91
C THR A 18 -4.62 3.68 -17.63
N PRO A 19 -4.69 4.61 -16.66
CA PRO A 19 -3.54 5.41 -16.30
C PRO A 19 -2.44 4.55 -15.70
N THR A 20 -1.19 5.00 -15.84
CA THR A 20 -0.07 4.52 -15.03
C THR A 20 0.00 5.32 -13.73
N PHE A 21 0.78 4.86 -12.75
CA PHE A 21 1.11 5.66 -11.57
C PHE A 21 1.67 7.04 -11.96
N GLY A 22 1.35 8.05 -11.16
CA GLY A 22 1.85 9.40 -11.27
C GLY A 22 0.82 10.43 -11.77
N GLU A 23 1.33 11.61 -12.10
CA GLU A 23 0.53 12.76 -12.53
C GLU A 23 0.16 12.67 -14.02
N HIS A 24 -1.11 12.92 -14.34
CA HIS A 24 -1.64 13.00 -15.69
C HIS A 24 -2.45 14.27 -15.89
N THR A 25 -2.19 14.98 -16.99
CA THR A 25 -2.96 16.18 -17.34
C THR A 25 -3.99 15.85 -18.43
N VAL A 26 -5.26 16.13 -18.14
CA VAL A 26 -6.36 16.03 -19.10
C VAL A 26 -6.67 17.44 -19.61
N THR A 27 -6.54 17.64 -20.93
CA THR A 27 -6.84 18.94 -21.56
C THR A 27 -8.02 18.82 -22.53
N ALA A 28 -8.93 19.78 -22.44
CA ALA A 28 -10.03 19.95 -23.39
C ALA A 28 -9.74 21.15 -24.27
N THR A 29 -9.76 20.93 -25.59
CA THR A 29 -9.51 21.98 -26.58
C THR A 29 -10.65 22.13 -27.57
N LEU A 30 -10.88 23.36 -28.03
CA LEU A 30 -11.81 23.64 -29.12
C LEU A 30 -11.06 23.90 -30.41
N SER A 31 -11.41 23.18 -31.47
CA SER A 31 -10.94 23.39 -32.83
C SER A 31 -12.10 23.70 -33.77
N ASP A 32 -11.83 24.41 -34.87
CA ASP A 32 -12.77 24.68 -35.97
C ASP A 32 -14.11 25.31 -35.54
N VAL A 33 -14.08 26.22 -34.57
CA VAL A 33 -15.28 26.95 -34.12
C VAL A 33 -15.74 27.89 -35.23
N LYS A 34 -16.99 27.72 -35.65
CA LYS A 34 -17.63 28.49 -36.72
C LYS A 34 -18.87 29.19 -36.21
N LEU A 35 -18.95 30.49 -36.45
CA LEU A 35 -20.13 31.27 -36.11
C LEU A 35 -21.00 31.43 -37.36
N HIS A 36 -22.28 31.08 -37.23
CA HIS A 36 -23.28 31.33 -38.25
C HIS A 36 -24.27 32.39 -37.75
N LYS A 37 -24.31 33.54 -38.41
CA LYS A 37 -25.27 34.60 -38.13
C LYS A 37 -26.34 34.64 -39.21
N ILE A 38 -27.56 35.02 -38.83
CA ILE A 38 -28.69 35.10 -39.76
C ILE A 38 -28.39 36.18 -40.82
N GLY A 39 -28.29 35.77 -42.08
CA GLY A 39 -28.04 36.65 -43.22
C GLY A 39 -26.58 36.85 -43.61
N GLU A 40 -25.62 36.20 -42.92
CA GLU A 40 -24.19 36.28 -43.23
C GLU A 40 -23.61 34.89 -43.55
N CYS A 41 -22.50 34.86 -44.30
CA CYS A 41 -21.72 33.64 -44.50
C CYS A 41 -21.08 33.19 -43.18
N THR A 42 -20.95 31.89 -42.99
CA THR A 42 -20.28 31.31 -41.81
C THR A 42 -18.81 31.72 -41.78
N GLU A 43 -18.35 32.22 -40.64
CA GLU A 43 -16.94 32.59 -40.44
C GLU A 43 -16.28 31.71 -39.38
N ASN A 44 -14.99 31.42 -39.58
CA ASN A 44 -14.18 30.78 -38.55
C ASN A 44 -13.89 31.81 -37.45
N VAL A 45 -14.26 31.48 -36.23
CA VAL A 45 -13.91 32.26 -35.06
C VAL A 45 -12.76 31.53 -34.39
N GLY A 46 -11.59 32.17 -34.31
CA GLY A 46 -10.46 31.63 -33.58
C GLY A 46 -10.82 31.49 -32.11
N ALA A 47 -11.26 30.31 -31.69
CA ALA A 47 -11.43 30.00 -30.28
C ALA A 47 -10.05 29.79 -29.65
N LYS A 48 -9.86 30.29 -28.42
CA LYS A 48 -8.64 30.05 -27.66
C LYS A 48 -8.59 28.55 -27.36
N SER A 49 -7.49 27.91 -27.77
CA SER A 49 -7.42 26.46 -27.95
C SER A 49 -7.73 25.67 -26.69
N THR A 50 -7.35 26.11 -25.48
CA THR A 50 -7.63 25.39 -24.21
C THR A 50 -8.87 25.95 -23.53
N VAL A 51 -9.82 25.07 -23.22
CA VAL A 51 -11.11 25.42 -22.57
C VAL A 51 -11.20 24.87 -21.15
N ALA A 52 -10.58 23.72 -20.90
CA ALA A 52 -10.42 23.17 -19.56
C ALA A 52 -9.11 22.39 -19.48
N GLU A 53 -8.53 22.38 -18.29
CA GLU A 53 -7.36 21.58 -17.92
C GLU A 53 -7.65 21.04 -16.53
N ASP A 54 -7.36 19.76 -16.35
CA ASP A 54 -7.47 19.08 -15.07
C ASP A 54 -6.24 18.20 -14.86
N VAL A 55 -5.77 18.12 -13.63
CA VAL A 55 -4.59 17.34 -13.25
C VAL A 55 -5.08 16.22 -12.33
N ILE A 56 -4.83 14.99 -12.75
CA ILE A 56 -5.22 13.78 -12.04
C ILE A 56 -3.95 13.10 -11.56
N ILE A 57 -3.85 12.87 -10.25
CA ILE A 57 -2.78 12.07 -9.66
C ILE A 57 -3.32 10.66 -9.48
N VAL A 58 -2.59 9.67 -9.99
CA VAL A 58 -2.91 8.26 -9.83
C VAL A 58 -1.90 7.67 -8.88
N ASP A 59 -2.38 7.37 -7.68
CA ASP A 59 -1.60 6.81 -6.59
C ASP A 59 -1.76 5.28 -6.50
N ILE A 60 -0.83 4.63 -5.82
CA ILE A 60 -0.91 3.23 -5.40
C ILE A 60 -1.26 3.22 -3.91
N ASP A 61 -1.91 2.16 -3.46
CA ASP A 61 -2.20 1.85 -2.06
C ASP A 61 -1.60 0.46 -1.84
N THR A 62 -0.47 0.40 -1.13
CA THR A 62 0.40 -0.79 -1.08
C THR A 62 -0.06 -1.80 -0.02
N ASP A 63 -0.68 -1.33 1.06
CA ASP A 63 -1.22 -2.15 2.14
C ASP A 63 -2.76 -2.33 2.08
N ASP A 64 -3.42 -1.68 1.11
CA ASP A 64 -4.88 -1.67 0.87
C ASP A 64 -5.69 -1.07 2.05
N ASP A 65 -5.14 -0.09 2.79
CA ASP A 65 -5.83 0.56 3.92
C ASP A 65 -6.78 1.70 3.51
N GLY A 66 -6.70 2.14 2.25
CA GLY A 66 -7.50 3.20 1.66
C GLY A 66 -6.86 4.58 1.67
N ILE A 67 -5.62 4.70 2.14
CA ILE A 67 -4.74 5.86 2.00
C ILE A 67 -3.74 5.54 0.88
N GLY A 68 -3.54 6.48 -0.05
CA GLY A 68 -2.55 6.29 -1.11
C GLY A 68 -1.16 6.54 -0.56
N ASN A 69 -0.15 5.87 -1.13
CA ASN A 69 1.25 5.94 -0.71
C ASN A 69 1.84 7.37 -0.66
N ILE A 70 1.23 8.35 -1.34
CA ILE A 70 1.68 9.75 -1.26
C ILE A 70 1.26 10.40 0.08
N GLU A 71 0.14 9.97 0.66
CA GLU A 71 -0.41 10.50 1.92
C GLU A 71 -0.23 9.55 3.11
N ASP A 72 0.09 8.29 2.86
CA ASP A 72 0.44 7.32 3.89
C ASP A 72 1.84 7.62 4.46
N THR A 73 2.04 7.24 5.72
CA THR A 73 3.32 7.38 6.44
C THR A 73 3.99 6.04 6.70
N ASP A 74 3.30 4.93 6.43
CA ASP A 74 3.76 3.55 6.61
C ASP A 74 3.13 2.71 5.47
N ASP A 75 3.71 2.82 4.27
CA ASP A 75 3.16 2.32 3.00
C ASP A 75 2.88 0.80 2.98
N ASP A 76 3.48 0.03 3.88
CA ASP A 76 3.32 -1.43 3.96
C ASP A 76 2.77 -1.94 5.30
N ASN A 77 2.52 -1.02 6.24
CA ASN A 77 1.94 -1.24 7.56
C ASN A 77 2.72 -2.25 8.41
N ASP A 78 4.05 -2.25 8.31
CA ASP A 78 4.92 -3.07 9.14
C ASP A 78 5.17 -2.49 10.54
N GLY A 79 4.76 -1.23 10.76
CA GLY A 79 4.91 -0.49 12.00
C GLY A 79 6.15 0.39 12.07
N ILE A 80 6.87 0.57 10.97
CA ILE A 80 8.00 1.47 10.77
C ILE A 80 7.57 2.51 9.73
N SER A 81 7.78 3.80 10.00
CA SER A 81 7.38 4.82 9.02
C SER A 81 8.34 4.87 7.82
N ASP A 82 7.84 5.27 6.66
CA ASP A 82 8.60 5.39 5.42
C ASP A 82 9.88 6.23 5.59
N GLU A 83 9.84 7.30 6.41
CA GLU A 83 11.02 8.12 6.69
C GLU A 83 12.12 7.37 7.45
N ASP A 84 11.72 6.55 8.43
CA ASP A 84 12.65 5.75 9.23
C ASP A 84 13.25 4.63 8.38
N GLU A 85 12.46 4.06 7.46
CA GLU A 85 12.91 3.09 6.48
C GLU A 85 13.91 3.67 5.46
N ILE A 86 13.63 4.87 4.94
CA ILE A 86 14.57 5.59 4.07
C ILE A 86 15.89 5.87 4.81
N GLU A 87 15.84 6.25 6.10
CA GLU A 87 17.03 6.46 6.93
C GLU A 87 17.79 5.13 7.17
N ALA A 88 17.06 4.04 7.38
CA ALA A 88 17.60 2.69 7.52
C ALA A 88 18.07 2.07 6.18
N CYS A 89 17.82 2.75 5.05
CA CYS A 89 18.07 2.26 3.70
C CYS A 89 17.30 0.95 3.38
N THR A 90 16.10 0.78 3.94
CA THR A 90 15.10 -0.23 3.56
C THR A 90 14.15 0.33 2.50
N ASP A 91 13.19 -0.48 2.06
CA ASP A 91 12.26 -0.14 0.97
C ASP A 91 10.86 0.05 1.58
N PRO A 92 10.34 1.31 1.60
CA PRO A 92 9.05 1.68 2.22
C PRO A 92 7.85 0.86 1.74
N LEU A 93 7.96 0.25 0.57
CA LEU A 93 6.87 -0.50 -0.05
C LEU A 93 6.88 -1.99 0.36
N THR A 94 7.76 -2.41 1.26
CA THR A 94 8.06 -3.83 1.47
C THR A 94 8.22 -4.22 2.92
N PHE A 95 7.19 -4.93 3.41
CA PHE A 95 7.08 -5.31 4.81
C PHE A 95 8.39 -5.79 5.45
N THR A 96 8.91 -5.01 6.39
CA THR A 96 10.11 -5.29 7.17
C THR A 96 9.77 -5.71 8.61
N LYS A 97 9.95 -7.00 8.90
CA LYS A 97 9.84 -7.49 10.28
C LYS A 97 11.11 -7.16 11.05
N THR A 98 11.08 -6.11 11.87
CA THR A 98 12.07 -5.98 12.95
C THR A 98 11.89 -7.13 13.93
N SER A 99 12.84 -8.06 13.93
CA SER A 99 12.89 -9.12 14.93
C SER A 99 13.37 -8.53 16.25
N GLU A 100 12.51 -7.88 17.02
CA GLU A 100 12.84 -7.48 18.39
C GLU A 100 12.30 -8.49 19.43
N ASN A 101 13.26 -9.27 19.93
CA ASN A 101 13.45 -9.70 21.33
C ASN A 101 12.81 -11.01 21.80
N GLU A 102 13.57 -12.11 21.60
CA GLU A 102 13.70 -13.15 22.62
C GLU A 102 14.33 -12.55 23.89
N GLU A 103 13.53 -11.95 24.78
CA GLU A 103 13.95 -11.64 26.15
C GLU A 103 13.17 -12.55 27.11
N GLU A 104 13.69 -13.76 27.33
CA GLU A 104 13.34 -14.54 28.53
C GLU A 104 14.24 -14.05 29.66
N THR A 105 13.58 -13.41 30.63
CA THR A 105 14.06 -12.85 31.89
C THR A 105 15.17 -13.65 32.57
N GLY A 106 16.26 -12.98 32.93
CA GLY A 106 17.35 -13.53 33.75
C GLY A 106 17.08 -13.53 35.26
N GLU A 107 17.73 -14.46 35.97
CA GLU A 107 18.11 -14.50 37.40
C GLU A 107 18.67 -15.93 37.66
N GLU A 108 19.81 -16.27 38.26
CA GLU A 108 20.98 -15.61 38.84
C GLU A 108 22.18 -16.61 38.72
N ARG A 109 23.39 -16.06 38.78
CA ARG A 109 24.72 -16.69 38.95
C ARG A 109 24.74 -17.85 39.98
N GLU A 110 25.47 -18.94 39.69
CA GLU A 110 26.61 -19.44 40.48
C GLU A 110 27.58 -20.23 39.57
N GLU A 111 28.82 -19.73 39.47
CA GLU A 111 29.97 -20.50 39.02
C GLU A 111 30.38 -21.41 40.17
N ASP A 112 30.05 -22.69 40.09
CA ASP A 112 30.78 -23.72 40.83
C ASP A 112 31.37 -24.72 39.84
N ASN A 113 32.67 -24.60 39.72
CA ASN A 113 33.56 -25.54 39.07
C ASN A 113 33.67 -26.80 39.96
N ASP A 114 32.99 -27.88 39.59
CA ASP A 114 33.30 -29.21 40.11
C ASP A 114 33.33 -30.25 38.98
N GLU A 115 34.55 -30.70 38.71
CA GLU A 115 34.93 -31.70 37.73
C GLU A 115 34.55 -33.10 38.25
N SER A 116 33.53 -33.77 37.69
CA SER A 116 33.52 -35.25 37.67
C SER A 116 32.51 -35.88 36.69
N SER A 117 33.09 -36.59 35.72
CA SER A 117 32.72 -37.91 35.21
C SER A 117 31.28 -38.24 34.75
N ALA A 118 31.22 -38.54 33.46
CA ALA A 118 30.64 -39.77 32.88
C ALA A 118 29.18 -39.75 32.39
N ASP A 119 29.05 -40.35 31.20
CA ASP A 119 27.88 -41.02 30.64
C ASP A 119 26.95 -40.20 29.71
N ILE A 120 27.39 -40.13 28.46
CA ILE A 120 26.52 -40.04 27.28
C ILE A 120 25.77 -41.38 27.18
N GLU A 121 24.47 -41.45 27.48
CA GLU A 121 23.61 -42.55 27.01
C GLU A 121 22.13 -42.14 26.75
N GLU A 122 21.72 -42.40 25.51
CA GLU A 122 20.45 -43.01 25.09
C GLU A 122 19.10 -42.26 25.17
N ALA A 123 18.72 -41.71 24.01
CA ALA A 123 17.52 -42.03 23.23
C ALA A 123 16.24 -42.61 23.92
N TRP A 124 15.16 -41.83 23.82
CA TRP A 124 13.81 -42.24 23.37
C TRP A 124 12.99 -43.32 24.13
N ALA A 125 12.73 -43.17 25.43
CA ALA A 125 11.74 -44.02 26.11
C ALA A 125 10.59 -43.26 26.81
N LEU A 126 9.45 -43.21 26.11
CA LEU A 126 8.10 -43.58 26.60
C LEU A 126 7.47 -42.80 27.78
N ALA A 127 6.50 -41.96 27.40
CA ALA A 127 5.08 -42.11 27.72
C ALA A 127 4.59 -42.10 29.19
N LEU A 128 3.62 -41.19 29.40
CA LEU A 128 2.52 -41.19 30.40
C LEU A 128 2.84 -40.71 31.82
N TYR A 129 2.60 -39.42 32.07
CA TYR A 129 2.25 -38.93 33.41
C TYR A 129 0.80 -38.43 33.45
N VAL A 130 0.02 -39.04 34.34
CA VAL A 130 -1.43 -38.93 34.58
C VAL A 130 -1.75 -37.69 35.45
N PRO A 131 -2.92 -37.03 35.32
CA PRO A 131 -3.15 -35.71 35.91
C PRO A 131 -3.39 -35.72 37.43
N ARG A 132 -3.00 -34.60 38.05
CA ARG A 132 -3.18 -34.26 39.48
C ARG A 132 -4.64 -34.33 39.92
N ARG A 133 -4.91 -34.95 41.08
CA ARG A 133 -6.06 -34.60 41.93
C ARG A 133 -5.69 -34.60 43.43
N ARG A 134 -5.92 -33.46 44.07
CA ARG A 134 -6.03 -33.28 45.53
C ARG A 134 -7.20 -34.11 46.07
N ALA A 135 -7.05 -34.76 47.23
CA ALA A 135 -7.99 -34.65 48.36
C ALA A 135 -7.54 -35.41 49.62
N ARG A 136 -7.35 -34.63 50.70
CA ARG A 136 -7.86 -34.79 52.07
C ARG A 136 -7.54 -36.09 52.87
N LYS A 137 -6.67 -35.88 53.87
CA LYS A 137 -6.36 -36.74 55.02
C LYS A 137 -7.51 -36.69 56.04
N ILE A 138 -8.07 -37.83 56.48
CA ILE A 138 -8.64 -38.01 57.83
C ILE A 138 -8.47 -39.48 58.24
N SER A 139 -8.07 -39.66 59.50
CA SER A 139 -7.89 -40.91 60.27
C SER A 139 -9.12 -41.79 60.38
#